data_AF-A0A2V8C0Q2-F1
#
_entry.id   AF-A0A2V8C0Q2-F1
#
_cell.length_a   1.000
_cell.length_b   1.000
_cell.length_c   1.000
_cell.angle_alpha   90.00
_cell.angle_beta   90.00
_cell.angle_gamma   90.00
#
_symmetry.space_group_name_H-M   'P 1'
#
loop_
_entity.id
_entity.type
_entity.pdbx_description
1 polymer ?
#
loop_
_entity_poly.entity_id
_entity_poly.type
_entity_poly.pdbx_seq_one_letter_code
_entity_poly.pdbx_strand_id
1 'polypeptide(L)'
;MKRLLAALAVAAAAFVPSATYVASGSSRIAVANAQLQDEAAHPRNGAPVTFLQINDVYSTLPIDGLGGLARVATLKQPLARAGRMPFVVLAGDFLSPSVASSVFKGEQMV
;
A
#
# COMPACT_ATOMS: atom_id res chain seq x y z
N MET A 1 -36.83 -16.66 -37.57
CA MET A 1 -36.45 -17.89 -36.83
C MET A 1 -36.23 -17.48 -35.38
N LYS A 2 -37.23 -17.63 -34.48
CA LYS A 2 -37.31 -18.70 -33.46
C LYS A 2 -35.92 -19.08 -32.89
N ARG A 3 -35.60 -19.03 -31.59
CA ARG A 3 -36.34 -18.72 -30.36
C ARG A 3 -35.40 -19.01 -29.15
N LEU A 4 -35.54 -18.25 -28.05
CA LEU A 4 -35.38 -18.65 -26.62
C LEU A 4 -33.92 -18.82 -26.06
N LEU A 5 -33.58 -18.53 -24.79
CA LEU A 5 -34.26 -17.94 -23.61
C LEU A 5 -33.24 -17.71 -22.47
N ALA A 6 -33.50 -16.66 -21.68
CA ALA A 6 -33.40 -16.52 -20.20
C ALA A 6 -32.02 -16.64 -19.51
N ALA A 7 -31.72 -15.98 -18.39
CA ALA A 7 -32.45 -15.22 -17.37
C ALA A 7 -31.49 -14.12 -16.83
N LEU A 8 -31.80 -13.14 -15.97
CA LEU A 8 -32.83 -12.94 -14.96
C LEU A 8 -32.81 -11.43 -14.64
N ALA A 9 -33.96 -10.78 -14.64
CA ALA A 9 -34.13 -9.38 -14.30
C ALA A 9 -34.55 -9.23 -12.83
N VAL A 10 -34.05 -8.21 -12.12
CA VAL A 10 -34.84 -7.47 -11.11
C VAL A 10 -34.40 -6.02 -11.12
N ALA A 11 -35.25 -5.17 -11.70
CA ALA A 11 -35.29 -3.74 -11.44
C ALA A 11 -36.29 -3.51 -10.29
N ALA A 12 -35.91 -2.72 -9.28
CA ALA A 12 -36.82 -2.19 -8.26
C ALA A 12 -36.51 -0.69 -8.15
N ALA A 13 -37.34 0.14 -8.79
CA ALA A 13 -38.38 0.94 -8.13
C ALA A 13 -37.75 2.07 -7.29
N ALA A 14 -37.54 3.25 -7.87
CA ALA A 14 -38.53 4.33 -8.04
C ALA A 14 -38.77 5.14 -6.76
N PHE A 15 -38.88 6.46 -6.99
CA PHE A 15 -39.57 7.44 -6.15
C PHE A 15 -38.71 8.19 -5.12
N VAL A 16 -38.26 9.39 -5.52
CA VAL A 16 -37.84 10.46 -4.61
C VAL A 16 -39.04 11.39 -4.44
N PRO A 17 -39.79 11.37 -3.33
CA PRO A 17 -40.74 12.43 -3.03
C PRO A 17 -40.06 13.48 -2.15
N SER A 18 -40.07 14.71 -2.63
CA SER A 18 -40.01 15.91 -1.82
C SER A 18 -41.18 15.89 -0.82
N ALA A 19 -40.90 15.80 0.48
CA ALA A 19 -41.85 16.19 1.53
C ALA A 19 -41.09 16.40 2.85
N THR A 20 -40.80 17.65 3.14
CA THR A 20 -40.61 18.18 4.48
C THR A 20 -41.79 17.79 5.38
N TYR A 21 -41.56 17.25 6.58
CA TYR A 21 -42.30 17.63 7.80
C TYR A 21 -41.55 17.25 9.09
N VAL A 22 -41.08 18.31 9.76
CA VAL A 22 -41.12 18.62 11.20
C VAL A 22 -40.53 17.64 12.23
N ALA A 23 -39.44 18.15 12.82
CA ALA A 23 -39.03 18.12 14.23
C ALA A 23 -39.84 17.26 15.21
N SER A 24 -39.17 16.27 15.80
CA SER A 24 -39.07 16.06 17.25
C SER A 24 -38.20 14.83 17.52
N GLY A 25 -37.19 14.95 18.38
CA GLY A 25 -36.37 13.82 18.82
C GLY A 25 -34.96 13.76 18.25
N SER A 26 -34.27 14.90 18.23
CA SER A 26 -32.83 15.02 17.97
C SER A 26 -31.99 14.21 18.96
N SER A 27 -31.82 12.91 18.74
CA SER A 27 -30.75 12.13 19.40
C SER A 27 -30.44 10.78 18.76
N ARG A 28 -31.33 10.19 17.95
CA ARG A 28 -31.14 8.79 17.52
C ARG A 28 -30.50 8.57 16.15
N ILE A 29 -30.53 9.55 15.25
CA ILE A 29 -30.00 9.38 13.88
C ILE A 29 -28.52 9.78 13.76
N ALA A 30 -28.01 10.64 14.66
CA ALA A 30 -26.60 11.02 14.67
C ALA A 30 -25.67 9.87 15.11
N VAL A 31 -26.15 8.97 15.96
CA VAL A 31 -25.34 7.87 16.54
C VAL A 31 -24.99 6.82 15.49
N ALA A 32 -25.87 6.56 14.52
CA ALA A 32 -25.63 5.56 13.47
C ALA A 32 -24.49 5.96 12.51
N ASN A 33 -24.34 7.26 12.21
CA ASN A 33 -23.27 7.74 11.33
C ASN A 33 -21.91 7.84 12.05
N ALA A 34 -21.91 8.06 13.37
CA ALA A 34 -20.68 8.12 14.17
C ALA A 34 -20.01 6.74 14.30
N GLN A 35 -20.80 5.68 14.42
CA GLN A 35 -20.28 4.30 14.54
C GLN A 35 -19.61 3.80 13.25
N LEU A 36 -20.04 4.28 12.08
CA LEU A 36 -19.42 3.93 10.79
C LEU A 36 -18.05 4.60 10.58
N GLN A 37 -17.76 5.68 11.30
CA GLN A 37 -16.49 6.41 11.21
C GLN A 37 -15.41 5.82 12.13
N ASP A 38 -15.81 5.14 13.22
CA ASP A 38 -14.90 4.58 14.23
C ASP A 38 -14.22 3.26 13.79
N GLU A 39 -14.77 2.59 12.77
CA GLU A 39 -14.22 1.36 12.22
C GLU A 39 -12.97 1.60 11.35
N ALA A 40 -12.84 2.78 10.72
CA ALA A 40 -11.77 3.05 9.76
C ALA A 40 -10.38 3.22 10.41
N ALA A 41 -10.32 3.65 11.67
CA ALA A 41 -9.08 3.96 12.37
C ALA A 41 -9.03 3.33 13.78
N HIS A 42 -9.48 2.08 13.90
CA HIS A 42 -9.42 1.37 15.18
C HIS A 42 -7.98 0.93 15.47
N PRO A 43 -7.45 1.09 16.71
CA PRO A 43 -6.06 0.70 17.04
C PRO A 43 -5.79 -0.81 16.94
N ARG A 44 -6.83 -1.63 16.82
CA ARG A 44 -6.70 -3.07 16.53
C ARG A 44 -6.70 -3.38 15.04
N ASN A 45 -6.99 -2.41 14.17
CA ASN A 45 -6.80 -2.56 12.74
C ASN A 45 -5.31 -2.49 12.46
N GLY A 46 -4.70 -3.65 12.20
CA GLY A 46 -3.29 -3.70 11.82
C GLY A 46 -3.07 -2.97 10.49
N ALA A 47 -2.17 -1.99 10.48
CA ALA A 47 -1.66 -1.41 9.25
C ALA A 47 -0.46 -2.24 8.77
N PRO A 48 -0.52 -2.88 7.59
CA PRO A 48 0.59 -3.69 7.11
C PRO A 48 1.79 -2.79 6.78
N VAL A 49 2.94 -3.07 7.40
CA VAL A 49 4.21 -2.43 7.13
C VAL A 49 5.07 -3.36 6.27
N THR A 50 5.70 -2.84 5.22
CA THR A 50 6.59 -3.61 4.36
C THR A 50 8.01 -3.06 4.47
N PHE A 51 8.97 -3.93 4.76
CA PHE A 51 10.39 -3.62 4.78
C PHE A 51 11.09 -4.31 3.61
N LEU A 52 11.96 -3.58 2.92
CA LEU A 52 12.93 -4.10 1.98
C LEU A 52 14.31 -3.92 2.62
N GLN A 53 14.77 -4.97 3.29
CA GLN A 53 16.04 -4.96 4.01
C GLN A 53 17.17 -5.52 3.15
N ILE A 54 18.32 -4.85 3.18
CA ILE A 54 19.58 -5.31 2.60
C ILE A 54 20.70 -5.20 3.64
N ASN A 55 21.68 -6.12 3.58
CA ASN A 55 22.84 -6.15 4.46
C ASN A 55 24.09 -6.60 3.68
N ASP A 56 25.28 -6.38 4.24
CA ASP A 56 26.55 -6.91 3.69
C ASP A 56 26.78 -6.53 2.22
N VAL A 57 26.45 -5.29 1.85
CA VAL A 57 26.55 -4.84 0.45
C VAL A 57 27.97 -4.32 0.18
N TYR A 58 28.83 -5.21 -0.33
CA TYR A 58 30.22 -4.86 -0.66
C TYR A 58 30.44 -4.36 -2.09
N SER A 59 29.42 -4.48 -2.95
CA SER A 59 29.42 -3.94 -4.31
C SER A 59 28.08 -3.29 -4.61
N THR A 60 28.11 -2.07 -5.12
CA THR A 60 26.91 -1.37 -5.60
C THR A 60 26.53 -1.78 -7.01
N LEU A 61 27.50 -2.31 -7.78
CA LEU A 61 27.33 -2.78 -9.14
C LEU A 61 26.94 -4.27 -9.17
N PRO A 62 26.22 -4.71 -10.23
CA PRO A 62 25.94 -6.12 -10.44
C PRO A 62 27.22 -6.95 -10.60
N ILE A 63 27.20 -8.17 -10.08
CA ILE A 63 28.25 -9.19 -10.27
C ILE A 63 27.61 -10.34 -11.03
N ASP A 64 28.18 -10.74 -12.18
CA ASP A 64 27.64 -11.79 -13.05
C ASP A 64 26.16 -11.61 -13.42
N GLY A 65 25.71 -10.35 -13.55
CA GLY A 65 24.31 -10.00 -13.85
C GLY A 65 23.35 -10.13 -12.65
N LEU A 66 23.86 -10.42 -11.45
CA LEU A 66 23.10 -10.56 -10.21
C LEU A 66 23.26 -9.30 -9.33
N GLY A 67 22.22 -9.01 -8.55
CA GLY A 67 22.24 -7.91 -7.57
C GLY A 67 22.33 -6.50 -8.17
N GLY A 68 23.06 -5.63 -7.47
CA GLY A 68 23.21 -4.20 -7.75
C GLY A 68 22.14 -3.33 -7.08
N LEU A 69 22.56 -2.21 -6.49
CA LEU A 69 21.66 -1.31 -5.76
C LEU A 69 20.61 -0.65 -6.68
N ALA A 70 20.95 -0.42 -7.96
CA ALA A 70 19.98 0.06 -8.95
C ALA A 70 18.82 -0.92 -9.13
N ARG A 71 19.11 -2.24 -9.18
CA ARG A 71 18.08 -3.27 -9.25
C ARG A 71 17.25 -3.30 -7.98
N VAL A 72 17.87 -3.25 -6.80
CA VAL A 72 17.16 -3.18 -5.52
C VAL A 72 16.23 -1.97 -5.47
N ALA A 73 16.69 -0.79 -5.91
CA ALA A 73 15.85 0.41 -5.99
C ALA A 73 14.65 0.22 -6.94
N THR A 74 14.83 -0.50 -8.06
CA THR A 74 13.71 -0.77 -8.98
C THR A 74 12.65 -1.70 -8.39
N LEU A 75 13.00 -2.60 -7.45
CA LEU A 75 12.04 -3.49 -6.78
C LEU A 75 10.99 -2.73 -5.96
N LYS A 76 11.25 -1.47 -5.59
CA LYS A 76 10.27 -0.60 -4.93
C LYS A 76 9.03 -0.34 -5.79
N GLN A 77 9.19 -0.26 -7.12
CA GLN A 77 8.10 0.12 -8.04
C GLN A 77 6.93 -0.89 -8.04
N PRO A 78 7.15 -2.20 -8.25
CA PRO A 78 6.05 -3.18 -8.19
C PRO A 78 5.41 -3.24 -6.79
N LEU A 79 6.19 -3.10 -5.72
CA LEU A 79 5.68 -3.07 -4.34
C LEU A 79 4.78 -1.85 -4.10
N ALA A 80 5.18 -0.68 -4.58
CA ALA A 80 4.37 0.53 -4.51
C ALA A 80 3.07 0.40 -5.34
N ARG A 81 3.15 -0.17 -6.55
CA ARG A 81 1.96 -0.45 -7.39
C ARG A 81 1.00 -1.44 -6.73
N ALA A 82 1.51 -2.34 -5.89
CA ALA A 82 0.71 -3.26 -5.09
C ALA A 82 0.18 -2.65 -3.77
N GLY A 83 0.36 -1.34 -3.53
CA GLY A 83 -0.11 -0.66 -2.33
C GLY A 83 0.73 -0.91 -1.07
N ARG A 84 1.95 -1.44 -1.21
CA ARG A 84 2.80 -1.89 -0.08
C ARG A 84 3.97 -0.96 0.24
N MET A 85 3.87 0.35 -0.03
CA MET A 85 4.94 1.35 0.11
C MET A 85 6.09 0.93 1.05
N PRO A 86 7.18 0.34 0.53
CA PRO A 86 8.15 -0.33 1.37
C PRO A 86 9.17 0.66 1.96
N PHE A 87 9.53 0.45 3.22
CA PHE A 87 10.71 1.06 3.85
C PHE A 87 11.95 0.32 3.37
N VAL A 88 12.86 1.02 2.70
CA VAL A 88 14.16 0.43 2.32
C VAL A 88 15.12 0.63 3.47
N VAL A 89 15.67 -0.47 3.98
CA VAL A 89 16.54 -0.49 5.16
C VAL A 89 17.87 -1.12 4.79
N LEU A 90 18.96 -0.39 5.03
CA LEU A 90 20.31 -0.92 4.99
C LEU A 90 20.73 -1.28 6.42
N ALA A 91 20.85 -2.57 6.70
CA ALA A 91 20.96 -3.11 8.05
C ALA A 91 22.41 -3.32 8.54
N GLY A 92 23.39 -2.70 7.89
CA GLY A 92 24.80 -2.78 8.30
C GLY A 92 25.76 -3.16 7.19
N ASP A 93 27.03 -3.30 7.58
CA ASP A 93 28.15 -3.81 6.80
C ASP A 93 28.26 -3.31 5.36
N PHE A 94 27.92 -2.04 5.16
CA PHE A 94 28.12 -1.37 3.89
C PHE A 94 29.58 -0.92 3.75
N LEU A 95 30.17 -0.36 4.82
CA LEU A 95 31.52 0.23 4.83
C LEU A 95 32.65 -0.75 5.12
N SER A 96 32.30 -1.98 5.51
CA SER A 96 33.27 -3.06 5.72
C SER A 96 34.13 -3.29 4.46
N PRO A 97 35.35 -3.83 4.62
CA PRO A 97 36.39 -3.74 3.60
C PRO A 97 35.96 -4.38 2.28
N SER A 98 35.84 -3.53 1.27
CA SER A 98 35.65 -3.87 -0.14
C SER A 98 36.74 -3.17 -0.95
N VAL A 99 36.91 -3.58 -2.21
CA VAL A 99 37.82 -2.89 -3.14
C VAL A 99 37.41 -1.42 -3.27
N ALA A 100 36.10 -1.14 -3.34
CA ALA A 100 35.58 0.21 -3.46
C ALA A 100 35.80 1.03 -2.18
N SER A 101 35.53 0.49 -0.99
CA SER A 101 35.77 1.23 0.26
C SER A 101 37.26 1.46 0.52
N SER A 102 38.15 0.60 0.02
CA SER A 102 39.61 0.80 0.09
C SER A 102 40.11 1.92 -0.83
N VAL A 103 39.51 2.07 -2.02
CA VAL A 103 39.92 3.08 -3.02
C VAL A 103 39.29 4.43 -2.75
N PHE A 104 37.99 4.45 -2.46
CA PHE A 104 37.17 5.66 -2.38
C PHE A 104 36.83 6.07 -0.95
N LYS A 105 37.32 5.34 0.06
CA LYS A 105 37.11 5.63 1.49
C LYS A 105 35.63 5.77 1.90
N GLY A 106 34.74 5.15 1.13
CA GLY A 106 33.30 5.17 1.37
C GLY A 106 32.55 6.38 0.78
N GLU A 107 33.18 7.27 0.02
CA GLU A 107 32.48 8.41 -0.60
C GLU A 107 31.36 7.98 -1.55
N GLN A 108 31.53 6.87 -2.27
CA GLN A 108 30.54 6.31 -3.19
C GLN A 108 29.28 5.75 -2.52
N MET A 109 29.23 5.82 -1.18
CA MET A 109 28.21 5.20 -0.35
C MET A 109 27.33 6.23 0.38
N VAL A 110 27.63 7.51 0.20
CA VAL A 110 26.93 8.66 0.81
C VAL A 110 26.20 9.46 -0.28
#